data_AF-L5NPK8-F1
#
_entry.id   AF-L5NPK8-F1
#
_cell.length_a   1.000
_cell.length_b   1.000
_cell.length_c   1.000
_cell.angle_alpha   90.00
_cell.angle_beta   90.00
_cell.angle_gamma   90.00
#
_symmetry.space_group_name_H-M   'P 1'
#
loop_
_entity.id
_entity.type
_entity.pdbx_description
1 polymer ?
#
loop_
_entity_poly.entity_id
_entity_poly.type
_entity_poly.pdbx_seq_one_letter_code
_entity_poly.pdbx_strand_id
1 'polypeptide(L)'
;VSRRFHTGCYDYVANHALSDALLENMRLAGPIPYTDEDREFAAELQETLSAETIEARTAQLSEERREAARSSVLYPDAQPSYDVGTVLNGSTDVGDVSWITPTAQFWAASWPVGTPSHTWQAVAANGSFGSKAAVYAAKVLAATTLDLFSDEALVAAAREEFEASVPGDYECALPEGTEPPFHLTL
;
A
#
# COMPACT_ATOMS: atom_id res chain seq x y z
N VAL A 1 32.55 -22.58 4.35
CA VAL A 1 31.25 -22.15 4.90
C VAL A 1 30.20 -22.45 3.85
N SER A 2 29.22 -23.32 4.13
CA SER A 2 28.04 -23.49 3.27
C SER A 2 27.03 -22.37 3.59
N ARG A 3 26.45 -21.77 2.55
CA ARG A 3 25.36 -20.79 2.68
C ARG A 3 24.11 -21.39 2.05
N ARG A 4 22.96 -21.24 2.72
CA ARG A 4 21.65 -21.65 2.21
C ARG A 4 20.77 -20.40 2.17
N PHE A 5 20.29 -20.04 0.98
CA PHE A 5 19.35 -18.95 0.81
C PHE A 5 17.93 -19.48 1.00
N HIS A 6 17.12 -18.76 1.78
CA HIS A 6 15.74 -19.16 2.10
C HIS A 6 14.71 -18.20 1.50
N THR A 7 15.10 -16.94 1.29
CA THR A 7 14.27 -15.89 0.71
C THR A 7 15.17 -14.87 0.02
N GLY A 8 14.61 -14.14 -0.91
CA GLY A 8 15.18 -12.95 -1.55
C GLY A 8 14.03 -12.18 -2.19
N CYS A 9 14.15 -10.86 -2.28
CA CYS A 9 13.13 -10.00 -2.85
C CYS A 9 13.83 -8.78 -3.48
N TYR A 10 13.24 -8.27 -4.54
CA TYR A 10 13.63 -7.00 -5.13
C TYR A 10 12.99 -5.82 -4.39
N ASP A 11 13.64 -4.66 -4.48
CA ASP A 11 13.01 -3.41 -4.09
C ASP A 11 11.85 -3.08 -5.03
N TYR A 12 10.91 -2.28 -4.53
CA TYR A 12 9.73 -1.90 -5.29
C TYR A 12 10.02 -0.71 -6.21
N VAL A 13 9.78 -0.90 -7.52
CA VAL A 13 9.88 0.15 -8.54
C VAL A 13 8.48 0.68 -8.86
N ALA A 14 8.17 1.86 -8.33
CA ALA A 14 6.88 2.50 -8.57
C ALA A 14 6.75 2.99 -10.01
N ASN A 15 5.56 2.84 -10.60
CA ASN A 15 5.19 3.47 -11.86
C ASN A 15 4.28 4.67 -11.60
N HIS A 16 4.76 5.87 -11.90
CA HIS A 16 4.09 7.14 -11.66
C HIS A 16 2.87 7.32 -12.56
N ALA A 17 2.94 6.97 -13.85
CA ALA A 17 1.78 7.04 -14.74
C ALA A 17 0.58 6.23 -14.20
N LEU A 18 0.83 5.00 -13.73
CA LEU A 18 -0.19 4.18 -13.09
C LEU A 18 -0.62 4.73 -11.70
N SER A 19 0.31 5.29 -10.94
CA SER A 19 0.00 5.89 -9.63
C SER A 19 -0.91 7.12 -9.76
N ASP A 20 -0.72 7.93 -10.78
CA ASP A 20 -1.56 9.08 -11.09
C ASP A 20 -2.97 8.64 -11.54
N ALA A 21 -3.06 7.58 -12.34
CA ALA A 21 -4.34 6.98 -12.71
C ALA A 21 -5.09 6.42 -11.50
N LEU A 22 -4.40 5.75 -10.57
CA LEU A 22 -4.98 5.32 -9.29
C LEU A 22 -5.49 6.52 -8.50
N LEU A 23 -4.68 7.57 -8.35
CA LEU A 23 -5.06 8.77 -7.59
C LEU A 23 -6.30 9.46 -8.18
N GLU A 24 -6.40 9.56 -9.50
CA GLU A 24 -7.57 10.15 -10.14
C GLU A 24 -8.83 9.31 -9.90
N ASN A 25 -8.72 7.99 -9.98
CA ASN A 25 -9.82 7.08 -9.64
C ASN A 25 -10.18 7.11 -8.16
N MET A 26 -9.21 7.30 -7.26
CA MET A 26 -9.44 7.51 -5.83
C MET A 26 -10.26 8.79 -5.59
N ARG A 27 -9.92 9.88 -6.29
CA ARG A 27 -10.69 11.15 -6.23
C ARG A 27 -12.10 10.99 -6.80
N LEU A 28 -12.23 10.31 -7.93
CA LEU A 28 -13.53 10.04 -8.56
C LEU A 28 -14.43 9.20 -7.67
N ALA A 29 -13.88 8.20 -6.97
CA ALA A 29 -14.62 7.37 -6.03
C ALA A 29 -15.12 8.14 -4.80
N GLY A 30 -14.52 9.30 -4.49
CA GLY A 30 -14.84 10.12 -3.33
C GLY A 30 -14.31 9.52 -2.02
N PRO A 31 -14.74 10.05 -0.86
CA PRO A 31 -14.31 9.52 0.43
C PRO A 31 -14.87 8.13 0.70
N ILE A 32 -14.12 7.31 1.44
CA ILE A 32 -14.65 6.06 2.01
C ILE A 32 -15.84 6.40 2.93
N PRO A 33 -17.01 5.75 2.77
CA PRO A 33 -18.24 6.13 3.47
C PRO A 33 -18.26 5.61 4.92
N TYR A 34 -17.33 6.08 5.74
CA TYR A 34 -17.32 5.81 7.18
C TYR A 34 -18.44 6.57 7.89
N THR A 35 -19.22 5.82 8.64
CA THR A 35 -20.31 6.25 9.51
C THR A 35 -19.78 6.74 10.86
N ASP A 36 -20.63 7.38 11.65
CA ASP A 36 -20.27 7.82 13.00
C ASP A 36 -19.92 6.63 13.91
N GLU A 37 -20.65 5.51 13.79
CA GLU A 37 -20.35 4.26 14.52
C GLU A 37 -18.95 3.72 14.18
N ASP A 38 -18.55 3.77 12.90
CA ASP A 38 -17.19 3.35 12.52
C ASP A 38 -16.13 4.26 13.17
N ARG A 39 -16.40 5.57 13.26
CA ARG A 39 -15.49 6.56 13.85
C ARG A 39 -15.39 6.41 15.36
N GLU A 40 -16.51 6.15 16.02
CA GLU A 40 -16.57 5.85 17.46
C GLU A 40 -15.75 4.60 17.78
N PHE A 41 -15.99 3.48 17.07
CA PHE A 41 -15.22 2.27 17.29
C PHE A 41 -13.74 2.43 16.93
N ALA A 42 -13.42 3.17 15.86
CA ALA A 42 -12.04 3.49 15.52
C ALA A 42 -11.35 4.30 16.63
N ALA A 43 -12.09 5.20 17.31
CA ALA A 43 -11.56 5.99 18.41
C ALA A 43 -11.25 5.11 19.62
N GLU A 44 -12.15 4.20 19.99
CA GLU A 44 -11.91 3.21 21.05
C GLU A 44 -10.66 2.37 20.77
N LEU A 45 -10.44 1.95 19.52
CA LEU A 45 -9.23 1.23 19.12
C LEU A 45 -7.98 2.12 19.24
N GLN A 46 -8.06 3.38 18.78
CA GLN A 46 -6.95 4.33 18.82
C GLN A 46 -6.56 4.71 20.26
N GLU A 47 -7.50 4.80 21.19
CA GLU A 47 -7.24 5.07 22.62
C GLU A 47 -6.35 4.00 23.29
N THR A 48 -6.31 2.79 22.72
CA THR A 48 -5.41 1.73 23.21
C THR A 48 -3.96 1.88 22.74
N LEU A 49 -3.68 2.83 21.84
CA LEU A 49 -2.35 3.11 21.31
C LEU A 49 -1.68 4.21 22.14
N SER A 50 -0.37 4.09 22.37
CA SER A 50 0.39 5.18 23.00
C SER A 50 0.55 6.35 22.01
N ALA A 51 0.66 7.57 22.53
CA ALA A 51 0.95 8.75 21.72
C ALA A 51 2.25 8.57 20.90
N GLU A 52 3.28 7.95 21.49
CA GLU A 52 4.54 7.60 20.81
C GLU A 52 4.31 6.64 19.63
N THR A 53 3.40 5.66 19.76
CA THR A 53 3.07 4.74 18.67
C THR A 53 2.42 5.48 17.50
N ILE A 54 1.46 6.36 17.80
CA ILE A 54 0.77 7.16 16.79
C ILE A 54 1.76 8.11 16.10
N GLU A 55 2.65 8.75 16.85
CA GLU A 55 3.70 9.63 16.31
C GLU A 55 4.66 8.85 15.40
N ALA A 56 5.18 7.71 15.86
CA ALA A 56 6.07 6.87 15.07
C ALA A 56 5.43 6.42 13.74
N ARG A 57 4.12 6.12 13.75
CA ARG A 57 3.38 5.69 12.56
C ARG A 57 3.02 6.82 11.60
N THR A 58 3.09 8.08 12.05
CA THR A 58 2.84 9.27 11.22
C THR A 58 4.11 10.08 10.96
N ALA A 59 5.27 9.58 11.38
CA ALA A 59 6.56 10.27 11.31
C ALA A 59 7.01 10.57 9.88
N GLN A 60 6.65 9.71 8.91
CA GLN A 60 6.99 9.89 7.50
C GLN A 60 6.14 10.95 6.79
N LEU A 61 5.03 11.37 7.39
CA LEU A 61 4.20 12.44 6.84
C LEU A 61 4.87 13.80 7.07
N SER A 62 4.74 14.70 6.09
CA SER A 62 4.98 16.14 6.28
C SER A 62 4.12 16.68 7.41
N GLU A 63 4.55 17.74 8.10
CA GLU A 63 3.81 18.28 9.26
C GLU A 63 2.36 18.65 8.92
N GLU A 64 2.09 19.23 7.75
CA GLU A 64 0.73 19.53 7.29
C GLU A 64 -0.16 18.28 7.23
N ARG A 65 0.30 17.23 6.55
CA ARG A 65 -0.40 15.94 6.47
C ARG A 65 -0.52 15.25 7.82
N ARG A 66 0.48 15.39 8.68
CA ARG A 66 0.46 14.85 10.04
C ARG A 66 -0.61 15.54 10.88
N GLU A 67 -0.74 16.87 10.78
CA GLU A 67 -1.77 17.63 11.47
C GLU A 67 -3.17 17.24 10.97
N ALA A 68 -3.35 17.11 9.65
CA ALA A 68 -4.59 16.61 9.07
C ALA A 68 -4.92 15.20 9.59
N ALA A 69 -3.93 14.30 9.67
CA ALA A 69 -4.11 12.95 10.21
C ALA A 69 -4.43 12.96 11.71
N ARG A 70 -3.86 13.87 12.51
CA ARG A 70 -4.19 14.02 13.95
C ARG A 70 -5.60 14.54 14.17
N SER A 71 -6.14 15.32 13.23
CA SER A 71 -7.49 15.88 13.33
C SER A 71 -8.61 14.87 13.07
N SER A 72 -8.30 13.64 12.67
CA SER A 72 -9.30 12.60 12.40
C SER A 72 -8.80 11.19 12.74
N VAL A 73 -9.66 10.39 13.37
CA VAL A 73 -9.35 8.98 13.69
C VAL A 73 -9.35 8.09 12.45
N LEU A 74 -10.16 8.43 11.44
CA LEU A 74 -10.22 7.77 10.14
C LEU A 74 -10.01 8.79 9.03
N TYR A 75 -9.15 8.49 8.07
CA TYR A 75 -8.83 9.39 6.96
C TYR A 75 -9.44 8.86 5.66
N PRO A 76 -10.66 9.30 5.27
CA PRO A 76 -11.39 8.69 4.16
C PRO A 76 -11.01 9.24 2.78
N ASP A 77 -10.32 10.37 2.72
CA ASP A 77 -10.08 11.13 1.50
C ASP A 77 -8.83 10.67 0.75
N ALA A 78 -8.87 10.76 -0.57
CA ALA A 78 -7.73 10.46 -1.44
C ALA A 78 -6.58 11.45 -1.20
N GLN A 79 -5.34 10.93 -1.17
CA GLN A 79 -4.13 11.74 -1.00
C GLN A 79 -3.11 11.43 -2.09
N PRO A 80 -2.42 12.46 -2.62
CA PRO A 80 -1.28 12.22 -3.50
C PRO A 80 -0.16 11.54 -2.73
N SER A 81 0.62 10.72 -3.44
CA SER A 81 1.83 10.09 -2.90
C SER A 81 2.76 11.13 -2.25
N TYR A 82 3.46 10.70 -1.20
CA TYR A 82 4.26 11.58 -0.35
C TYR A 82 5.66 11.05 -0.07
N ASP A 83 5.97 9.89 -0.64
CA ASP A 83 7.05 9.00 -0.27
C ASP A 83 8.02 8.76 -1.45
N VAL A 84 7.96 9.61 -2.49
CA VAL A 84 8.88 9.56 -3.63
C VAL A 84 10.32 9.65 -3.14
N GLY A 85 11.14 8.68 -3.56
CA GLY A 85 12.55 8.58 -3.14
C GLY A 85 12.74 8.08 -1.71
N THR A 86 11.68 7.63 -1.03
CA THR A 86 11.78 7.00 0.28
C THR A 86 11.53 5.50 0.17
N VAL A 87 12.15 4.74 1.08
CA VAL A 87 11.98 3.29 1.14
C VAL A 87 11.16 2.96 2.38
N LEU A 88 10.03 2.29 2.16
CA LEU A 88 9.26 1.69 3.25
C LEU A 88 9.94 0.39 3.69
N ASN A 89 10.16 0.22 5.00
CA ASN A 89 10.68 -1.01 5.58
C ASN A 89 9.58 -2.10 5.67
N GLY A 90 9.02 -2.48 4.53
CA GLY A 90 8.05 -3.57 4.38
C GLY A 90 8.66 -4.80 3.69
N SER A 91 7.98 -5.93 3.79
CA SER A 91 8.29 -7.14 3.01
C SER A 91 7.07 -7.48 2.17
N THR A 92 7.24 -7.50 0.86
CA THR A 92 6.17 -7.80 -0.11
C THR A 92 6.78 -8.43 -1.37
N ASP A 93 6.06 -9.39 -1.94
CA ASP A 93 6.35 -10.00 -3.24
C ASP A 93 6.05 -9.07 -4.42
N VAL A 94 5.31 -7.98 -4.21
CA VAL A 94 5.02 -6.96 -5.22
C VAL A 94 6.30 -6.27 -5.70
N GLY A 95 7.36 -6.25 -4.89
CA GLY A 95 8.70 -5.83 -5.32
C GLY A 95 9.16 -6.60 -6.55
N ASP A 96 9.11 -7.93 -6.52
CA ASP A 96 9.50 -8.77 -7.66
C ASP A 96 8.60 -8.53 -8.89
N VAL A 97 7.29 -8.35 -8.70
CA VAL A 97 6.36 -8.03 -9.80
C VAL A 97 6.71 -6.71 -10.47
N SER A 98 7.10 -5.70 -9.69
CA SER A 98 7.47 -4.38 -10.19
C SER A 98 8.73 -4.35 -11.06
N TRP A 99 9.51 -5.43 -11.07
CA TRP A 99 10.65 -5.63 -11.97
C TRP A 99 10.30 -6.37 -13.26
N ILE A 100 9.07 -6.90 -13.37
CA ILE A 100 8.59 -7.68 -14.51
C ILE A 100 7.62 -6.85 -15.37
N THR A 101 6.81 -5.99 -14.74
CA THR A 101 5.76 -5.21 -15.42
C THR A 101 5.51 -3.88 -14.72
N PRO A 102 5.02 -2.83 -15.44
CA PRO A 102 4.55 -1.61 -14.80
C PRO A 102 3.61 -1.91 -13.63
N THR A 103 3.92 -1.37 -12.46
CA THR A 103 3.22 -1.70 -11.21
C THR A 103 3.01 -0.44 -10.38
N ALA A 104 1.79 -0.27 -9.86
CA ALA A 104 1.45 0.77 -8.88
C ALA A 104 0.59 0.15 -7.77
N GLN A 105 0.62 0.75 -6.58
CA GLN A 105 -0.19 0.36 -5.44
C GLN A 105 -0.63 1.59 -4.65
N PHE A 106 -1.69 1.45 -3.86
CA PHE A 106 -2.19 2.50 -2.99
C PHE A 106 -2.67 1.91 -1.65
N TRP A 107 -2.83 2.78 -0.65
CA TRP A 107 -3.40 2.42 0.64
C TRP A 107 -4.86 2.87 0.72
N ALA A 108 -5.73 1.97 1.18
CA ALA A 108 -7.09 2.32 1.60
C ALA A 108 -7.16 2.30 3.13
N ALA A 109 -7.76 3.33 3.74
CA ALA A 109 -7.71 3.60 5.17
C ALA A 109 -8.56 2.65 6.03
N SER A 110 -8.24 1.36 6.03
CA SER A 110 -8.99 0.30 6.72
C SER A 110 -8.79 0.27 8.25
N TRP A 111 -7.87 1.05 8.80
CA TRP A 111 -7.52 1.07 10.22
C TRP A 111 -7.57 2.49 10.79
N PRO A 112 -7.73 2.66 12.12
CA PRO A 112 -7.55 3.96 12.77
C PRO A 112 -6.15 4.52 12.51
N VAL A 113 -6.04 5.83 12.35
CA VAL A 113 -4.76 6.54 12.18
C VAL A 113 -3.79 6.15 13.29
N GLY A 114 -2.55 5.83 12.91
CA GLY A 114 -1.50 5.44 13.86
C GLY A 114 -1.51 3.96 14.26
N THR A 115 -2.43 3.14 13.75
CA THR A 115 -2.47 1.70 14.02
C THR A 115 -1.30 0.96 13.37
N PRO A 116 -0.44 0.26 14.14
CA PRO A 116 0.60 -0.57 13.56
C PRO A 116 0.04 -1.82 12.87
N SER A 117 0.67 -2.25 11.78
CA SER A 117 0.41 -3.56 11.17
C SER A 117 0.65 -4.70 12.17
N HIS A 118 -0.03 -5.84 11.95
CA HIS A 118 0.09 -7.06 12.77
C HIS A 118 -0.34 -6.89 14.24
N THR A 119 -1.30 -6.02 14.50
CA THR A 119 -1.85 -5.79 15.84
C THR A 119 -3.30 -6.26 15.95
N TRP A 120 -3.79 -6.48 17.17
CA TRP A 120 -5.19 -6.87 17.38
C TRP A 120 -6.15 -5.73 17.00
N GLN A 121 -5.72 -4.47 17.08
CA GLN A 121 -6.49 -3.31 16.62
C GLN A 121 -6.73 -3.37 15.11
N ALA A 122 -5.71 -3.71 14.32
CA ALA A 122 -5.85 -3.92 12.88
C ALA A 122 -6.83 -5.07 12.57
N VAL A 123 -6.75 -6.16 13.33
CA VAL A 123 -7.69 -7.29 13.20
C VAL A 123 -9.13 -6.87 13.53
N ALA A 124 -9.33 -6.14 14.63
CA ALA A 124 -10.64 -5.66 15.06
C ALA A 124 -11.27 -4.68 14.04
N ALA A 125 -10.48 -3.72 13.54
CA ALA A 125 -10.90 -2.80 12.50
C ALA A 125 -11.29 -3.54 11.20
N ASN A 126 -10.50 -4.53 10.78
CA ASN A 126 -10.79 -5.35 9.60
C ASN A 126 -12.07 -6.18 9.75
N GLY A 127 -12.39 -6.64 10.96
CA GLY A 127 -13.64 -7.35 11.28
C GLY A 127 -14.87 -6.46 11.39
N SER A 128 -14.69 -5.14 11.38
CA SER A 128 -15.76 -4.14 11.49
C SER A 128 -15.81 -3.30 10.20
N PHE A 129 -15.32 -2.06 10.23
CA PHE A 129 -15.42 -1.11 9.12
C PHE A 129 -14.41 -1.32 7.99
N GLY A 130 -13.39 -2.18 8.16
CA GLY A 130 -12.36 -2.42 7.14
C GLY A 130 -12.91 -2.93 5.82
N SER A 131 -14.05 -3.62 5.83
CA SER A 131 -14.76 -4.06 4.62
C SER A 131 -15.17 -2.90 3.69
N LYS A 132 -15.45 -1.71 4.24
CA LYS A 132 -15.77 -0.50 3.46
C LYS A 132 -14.55 -0.01 2.67
N ALA A 133 -13.36 -0.07 3.26
CA ALA A 133 -12.11 0.21 2.56
C ALA A 133 -11.81 -0.83 1.49
N ALA A 134 -12.11 -2.12 1.73
CA ALA A 134 -11.92 -3.17 0.72
C ALA A 134 -12.82 -2.95 -0.51
N VAL A 135 -14.10 -2.60 -0.29
CA VAL A 135 -15.03 -2.26 -1.39
C VAL A 135 -14.57 -0.99 -2.13
N TYR A 136 -14.09 0.01 -1.41
CA TYR A 136 -13.49 1.21 -2.02
C TYR A 136 -12.29 0.85 -2.90
N ALA A 137 -11.35 0.07 -2.36
CA ALA A 137 -10.16 -0.34 -3.10
C ALA A 137 -10.50 -1.14 -4.36
N ALA A 138 -11.48 -2.04 -4.28
CA ALA A 138 -11.97 -2.80 -5.43
C ALA A 138 -12.53 -1.90 -6.53
N LYS A 139 -13.26 -0.83 -6.18
CA LYS A 139 -13.78 0.14 -7.16
C LYS A 139 -12.66 0.92 -7.84
N VAL A 140 -11.69 1.41 -7.06
CA VAL A 140 -10.52 2.14 -7.60
C VAL A 140 -9.75 1.24 -8.56
N LEU A 141 -9.40 0.03 -8.14
CA LEU A 141 -8.68 -0.93 -9.00
C LEU A 141 -9.47 -1.27 -10.27
N ALA A 142 -10.78 -1.49 -10.16
CA ALA A 142 -11.62 -1.80 -11.32
C ALA A 142 -11.70 -0.62 -12.31
N ALA A 143 -11.84 0.61 -11.81
CA ALA A 143 -11.90 1.81 -12.63
C ALA A 143 -10.54 2.07 -13.32
N THR A 144 -9.42 1.97 -12.59
CA THR A 144 -8.08 2.07 -13.18
C THR A 144 -7.81 0.96 -14.21
N THR A 145 -8.31 -0.25 -13.97
CA THR A 145 -8.24 -1.33 -14.97
C THR A 145 -9.04 -0.99 -16.23
N LEU A 146 -10.20 -0.36 -16.09
CA LEU A 146 -10.99 0.11 -17.23
C LEU A 146 -10.26 1.20 -18.02
N ASP A 147 -9.59 2.13 -17.34
CA ASP A 147 -8.75 3.14 -17.98
C ASP A 147 -7.64 2.49 -18.81
N LEU A 148 -6.96 1.47 -18.26
CA LEU A 148 -5.93 0.73 -19.00
C LEU A 148 -6.47 -0.02 -20.23
N PHE A 149 -7.72 -0.47 -20.22
CA PHE A 149 -8.36 -1.07 -21.40
C PHE A 149 -8.82 -0.04 -22.43
N SER A 150 -9.01 1.22 -22.03
CA SER A 150 -9.67 2.24 -22.85
C SER A 150 -8.72 3.34 -23.33
N ASP A 151 -7.56 3.49 -22.69
CA ASP A 151 -6.55 4.50 -22.96
C ASP A 151 -5.20 3.83 -23.31
N GLU A 152 -4.97 3.66 -24.61
CA GLU A 152 -3.70 3.13 -25.12
C GLU A 152 -2.51 4.05 -24.81
N ALA A 153 -2.73 5.36 -24.63
CA ALA A 153 -1.67 6.30 -24.31
C ALA A 153 -1.21 6.14 -22.85
N LEU A 154 -2.12 5.85 -21.92
CA LEU A 154 -1.76 5.49 -20.54
C LEU A 154 -0.89 4.23 -20.50
N VAL A 155 -1.26 3.20 -21.26
CA VAL A 155 -0.47 1.95 -21.35
C VAL A 155 0.92 2.21 -21.93
N ALA A 156 1.01 3.00 -23.00
CA ALA A 156 2.28 3.37 -23.62
C ALA A 156 3.17 4.18 -22.66
N ALA A 157 2.60 5.16 -21.95
CA ALA A 157 3.33 5.97 -20.97
C ALA A 157 3.84 5.12 -19.79
N ALA A 158 2.99 4.25 -19.24
CA ALA A 158 3.39 3.33 -18.17
C ALA A 158 4.51 2.39 -18.62
N ARG A 159 4.47 1.92 -19.87
CA ARG A 159 5.50 1.06 -20.45
C ARG A 159 6.82 1.80 -20.66
N GLU A 160 6.79 2.98 -21.24
CA GLU A 160 7.97 3.82 -21.45
C GLU A 160 8.66 4.14 -20.13
N GLU A 161 7.89 4.54 -19.12
CA GLU A 161 8.43 4.81 -17.78
C GLU A 161 9.05 3.56 -17.14
N PHE A 162 8.40 2.40 -17.25
CA PHE A 162 8.94 1.14 -16.72
C PHE A 162 10.27 0.77 -17.37
N GLU A 163 10.38 0.87 -18.70
CA GLU A 163 11.62 0.58 -19.43
C GLU A 163 12.76 1.57 -19.09
N ALA A 164 12.44 2.79 -18.67
CA ALA A 164 13.40 3.77 -18.20
C ALA A 164 13.81 3.59 -16.72
N SER A 165 12.89 3.08 -15.88
CA SER A 165 13.07 2.97 -14.43
C SER A 165 13.69 1.64 -13.97
N VAL A 166 13.45 0.54 -14.69
CA VAL A 166 13.99 -0.78 -14.32
C VAL A 166 15.38 -0.98 -14.94
N PRO A 167 16.44 -1.18 -14.12
CA PRO A 167 17.82 -1.14 -14.60
C PRO A 167 18.28 -2.40 -15.34
N GLY A 168 17.50 -3.48 -15.32
CA GLY A 168 17.85 -4.75 -15.96
C GLY A 168 16.74 -5.79 -15.84
N ASP A 169 17.02 -7.00 -16.33
CA ASP A 169 16.06 -8.10 -16.30
C ASP A 169 15.87 -8.63 -14.86
N TYR A 170 14.65 -9.06 -14.56
CA TYR A 170 14.36 -9.77 -13.31
C TYR A 170 15.11 -11.12 -13.29
N GLU A 171 15.87 -11.36 -12.22
CA GLU A 171 16.48 -12.65 -11.93
C GLU A 171 15.99 -13.14 -10.57
N CYS A 172 15.56 -14.39 -10.45
CA CYS A 172 15.16 -14.88 -9.13
C CYS A 172 16.37 -14.84 -8.18
N ALA A 173 16.23 -14.17 -7.03
CA ALA A 173 17.30 -14.05 -6.03
C ALA A 173 17.64 -15.40 -5.38
N LEU A 174 16.79 -16.42 -5.55
CA LEU A 174 17.02 -17.77 -5.05
C LEU A 174 17.76 -18.61 -6.11
N PRO A 175 18.71 -19.47 -5.68
CA PRO A 175 19.34 -20.43 -6.57
C PRO A 175 18.33 -21.31 -7.31
N GLU A 176 18.67 -21.72 -8.53
CA GLU A 176 17.86 -22.65 -9.31
C GLU A 176 17.58 -23.95 -8.52
N GLY A 177 16.33 -24.42 -8.57
CA GLY A 177 15.90 -25.61 -7.83
C GLY A 177 15.70 -25.39 -6.33
N THR A 178 15.67 -24.14 -5.84
CA THR A 178 15.30 -23.86 -4.44
C THR A 178 13.87 -24.33 -4.16
N GLU A 179 13.72 -25.19 -3.17
CA GLU A 179 12.41 -25.63 -2.65
C GLU A 179 11.97 -24.75 -1.47
N PRO A 180 10.64 -24.61 -1.24
CA PRO A 180 10.13 -23.94 -0.05
C PRO A 180 10.73 -24.52 1.24
N PRO A 181 11.04 -23.70 2.25
CA PRO A 181 11.71 -24.15 3.45
C PRO A 181 10.73 -24.82 4.43
N PHE A 182 10.12 -25.95 4.03
CA PHE A 182 9.15 -26.72 4.85
C PHE A 182 9.69 -27.16 6.22
N HIS A 183 11.01 -27.12 6.42
CA HIS A 183 11.69 -27.42 7.68
C HIS A 183 11.67 -26.26 8.69
N LEU A 184 11.27 -25.05 8.27
CA LEU A 184 11.17 -23.86 9.14
C LEU A 184 9.76 -23.62 9.69
N THR A 185 8.75 -24.26 9.11
CA THR A 185 7.37 -24.24 9.62
C THR A 185 7.23 -25.28 10.73
N LEU A 186 7.27 -24.82 11.98
CA LEU A 186 6.87 -25.56 13.19
C LEU A 186 5.58 -24.95 13.76
#